data_AF-A0A832JXE2-F1
#
_entry.id   AF-A0A832JXE2-F1
#
_cell.length_a   1.000
_cell.length_b   1.000
_cell.length_c   1.000
_cell.angle_alpha   90.00
_cell.angle_beta   90.00
_cell.angle_gamma   90.00
#
_symmetry.space_group_name_H-M   'P 1'
#
loop_
_entity.id
_entity.type
_entity.pdbx_description
1 polymer ?
#
loop_
_entity_poly.entity_id
_entity_poly.type
_entity_poly.pdbx_seq_one_letter_code
_entity_poly.pdbx_strand_id
1 'polypeptide(L)'
;MSRREQTSRFSFLKTIIREYYKRRPLEEPPNLHKREVALESLEDGVYIRHLAFPYIEQLYSYILSIKTPLHLYYSSALYANPSAQLMEEKSWEGSELLFDIDADKYSECVTKLYMCSDGILL
;
A
#
# COMPACT_ATOMS: atom_id res chain seq x y z
N MET A 1 -6.12 -22.38 12.58
CA MET A 1 -4.93 -21.70 13.15
C MET A 1 -5.30 -21.11 14.49
N SER A 2 -4.48 -21.34 15.51
CA SER A 2 -4.69 -20.83 16.87
C SER A 2 -4.58 -19.30 16.91
N ARG A 3 -5.32 -18.64 17.81
CA ARG A 3 -5.23 -17.19 18.04
C ARG A 3 -3.80 -16.72 18.31
N ARG A 4 -2.97 -17.58 18.94
CA ARG A 4 -1.54 -17.30 19.19
C ARG A 4 -0.69 -17.29 17.92
N GLU A 5 -0.98 -18.19 16.97
CA GLU A 5 -0.27 -18.25 15.68
C GLU A 5 -0.58 -17.03 14.82
N GLN A 6 -1.83 -16.56 14.83
CA GLN A 6 -2.24 -15.36 14.11
C GLN A 6 -1.53 -14.10 14.66
N THR A 7 -1.44 -13.95 15.99
CA THR A 7 -0.70 -12.84 16.62
C THR A 7 0.79 -12.89 16.28
N SER A 8 1.39 -14.07 16.27
CA SER A 8 2.81 -14.26 15.91
C SER A 8 3.07 -13.87 14.45
N ARG A 9 2.22 -14.34 13.51
CA ARG A 9 2.32 -13.99 12.09
C ARG A 9 2.15 -12.48 11.85
N PHE A 10 1.17 -11.86 12.50
CA PHE A 10 0.95 -10.42 12.40
C PHE A 10 2.17 -9.61 12.86
N SER A 11 2.70 -9.91 14.05
CA SER A 11 3.90 -9.23 14.60
C SER A 11 5.11 -9.39 13.69
N PHE A 12 5.30 -10.59 13.14
CA PHE A 12 6.36 -10.88 12.18
C PHE A 12 6.21 -10.03 10.91
N LEU A 13 5.04 -10.05 10.25
CA LEU A 13 4.80 -9.27 9.02
C LEU A 13 4.97 -7.77 9.26
N LYS A 14 4.42 -7.26 10.37
CA LYS A 14 4.53 -5.85 10.74
C LYS A 14 5.99 -5.42 10.90
N THR A 15 6.80 -6.26 11.55
CA THR A 15 8.24 -6.02 11.70
C THR A 15 8.93 -5.98 10.33
N ILE A 16 8.74 -7.01 9.49
CA ILE A 16 9.39 -7.11 8.18
C ILE A 16 9.02 -5.92 7.27
N ILE A 17 7.74 -5.59 7.17
CA ILE A 17 7.26 -4.48 6.32
C ILE A 17 7.84 -3.14 6.82
N ARG A 18 7.87 -2.91 8.13
CA ARG A 18 8.42 -1.65 8.67
C ARG A 18 9.93 -1.57 8.47
N GLU A 19 10.67 -2.66 8.63
CA GLU A 19 12.10 -2.70 8.30
C GLU A 19 12.36 -2.41 6.82
N TYR A 20 11.50 -2.89 5.91
CA TYR A 20 11.57 -2.53 4.49
C TYR A 20 11.39 -1.03 4.29
N TYR A 21 10.31 -0.43 4.83
CA TYR A 21 10.05 1.01 4.66
C TYR A 21 11.07 1.93 5.38
N LYS A 22 11.72 1.46 6.45
CA LYS A 22 12.84 2.20 7.08
C LYS A 22 14.01 2.46 6.14
N ARG A 23 14.23 1.56 5.16
CA ARG A 23 15.31 1.70 4.16
C ARG A 23 14.97 2.72 3.06
N ARG A 24 13.80 3.33 3.12
CA ARG A 24 13.27 4.30 2.14
C ARG A 24 13.30 3.78 0.69
N PRO A 25 12.60 2.67 0.37
CA PRO A 25 12.66 2.04 -0.94
C PRO A 25 11.75 2.68 -2.00
N LEU A 26 10.84 3.58 -1.61
CA LEU A 26 9.91 4.21 -2.54
C LEU A 26 10.64 5.23 -3.42
N GLU A 27 10.38 5.17 -4.72
CA GLU A 27 10.58 6.30 -5.62
C GLU A 27 9.48 7.33 -5.36
N GLU A 28 9.85 8.60 -5.18
CA GLU A 28 8.88 9.65 -4.91
C GLU A 28 8.02 9.92 -6.15
N PRO A 29 6.69 9.82 -6.05
CA PRO A 29 5.81 10.14 -7.18
C PRO A 29 5.99 11.60 -7.61
N PRO A 30 6.02 11.89 -8.93
CA PRO A 30 6.01 13.26 -9.43
C PRO A 30 4.81 14.02 -8.86
N ASN A 31 5.05 15.22 -8.33
CA ASN A 31 4.03 16.06 -7.69
C ASN A 31 3.29 15.36 -6.53
N LEU A 32 3.99 14.62 -5.66
CA LEU A 32 3.42 13.93 -4.50
C LEU A 32 2.42 14.81 -3.70
N HIS A 33 2.76 16.08 -3.48
CA HIS A 33 1.93 17.05 -2.77
C HIS A 33 0.53 17.28 -3.39
N LYS A 34 0.33 16.92 -4.66
CA LYS A 34 -0.95 17.01 -5.38
C LYS A 34 -1.69 15.67 -5.48
N ARG A 35 -1.13 14.59 -4.92
CA ARG A 35 -1.70 13.25 -5.06
C ARG A 35 -2.44 12.82 -3.80
N GLU A 36 -3.57 12.16 -4.00
CA GLU A 36 -4.19 11.37 -2.94
C GLU A 36 -3.37 10.10 -2.75
N VAL A 37 -2.98 9.82 -1.51
CA VAL A 37 -2.40 8.55 -1.10
C VAL A 37 -3.46 7.70 -0.42
N ALA A 38 -3.43 6.40 -0.70
CA ALA A 38 -4.31 5.42 -0.09
C ALA A 38 -3.52 4.19 0.37
N LEU A 39 -3.96 3.55 1.44
CA LEU A 39 -3.38 2.28 1.87
C LEU A 39 -4.43 1.33 2.43
N GLU A 40 -4.16 0.03 2.31
CA GLU A 40 -4.82 -0.99 3.12
C GLU A 40 -3.95 -1.26 4.35
N SER A 41 -4.54 -1.13 5.53
CA SER A 41 -3.82 -1.23 6.81
C SER A 41 -3.61 -2.69 7.21
N LEU A 42 -2.37 -3.08 7.49
CA LEU A 42 -2.04 -4.42 8.00
C LEU A 42 -2.69 -4.69 9.37
N GLU A 43 -2.82 -3.65 10.19
CA GLU A 43 -3.34 -3.75 11.56
C GLU A 43 -4.79 -4.20 11.65
N ASP A 44 -5.64 -3.68 10.77
CA ASP A 44 -7.10 -3.79 10.87
C ASP A 44 -7.80 -4.06 9.52
N GLY A 45 -7.04 -4.20 8.42
CA GLY A 45 -7.57 -4.46 7.08
C GLY A 45 -8.35 -3.29 6.49
N VAL A 46 -8.31 -2.11 7.12
CA VAL A 46 -9.10 -0.96 6.68
C VAL A 46 -8.41 -0.25 5.51
N TYR A 47 -9.19 0.08 4.49
CA TYR A 47 -8.78 0.99 3.42
C TYR A 47 -8.85 2.44 3.90
N ILE A 48 -7.68 3.07 4.01
CA ILE A 48 -7.52 4.47 4.40
C ILE A 48 -7.22 5.27 3.14
N ARG A 49 -8.04 6.29 2.88
CA ARG A 49 -7.99 7.16 1.71
C ARG A 49 -7.92 8.63 2.12
N HIS A 50 -7.87 9.53 1.14
CA HIS A 50 -7.80 10.98 1.38
C HIS A 50 -6.57 11.40 2.20
N LEU A 51 -5.49 10.61 2.14
CA LEU A 51 -4.21 11.01 2.70
C LEU A 51 -3.50 11.91 1.69
N ALA A 52 -2.79 12.92 2.20
CA ALA A 52 -1.97 13.80 1.40
C ALA A 52 -0.69 14.09 2.16
N PHE A 53 0.44 14.07 1.45
CA PHE A 53 1.75 14.29 2.04
C PHE A 53 2.48 15.35 1.20
N PRO A 54 2.82 16.50 1.78
CA PRO A 54 3.64 17.51 1.12
C PRO A 54 5.02 16.99 0.69
N TYR A 55 5.59 16.04 1.46
CA TYR A 55 6.93 15.48 1.23
C TYR A 55 6.96 13.99 1.56
N ILE A 56 7.83 13.22 0.89
CA ILE A 56 7.94 11.77 1.07
C ILE A 56 8.32 11.37 2.50
N GLU A 57 9.08 12.20 3.22
CA GLU A 57 9.44 12.00 4.64
C GLU A 57 8.21 11.84 5.52
N GLN A 58 7.14 12.58 5.23
CA GLN A 58 5.92 12.54 6.01
C GLN A 58 5.14 11.25 5.74
N LEU A 59 5.17 10.75 4.50
CA LEU A 59 4.62 9.43 4.16
C LEU A 59 5.39 8.33 4.90
N TYR A 60 6.73 8.36 4.89
CA TYR A 60 7.52 7.41 5.69
C TYR A 60 7.22 7.52 7.18
N SER A 61 7.10 8.72 7.71
CA SER A 61 6.76 8.93 9.13
C SER A 61 5.39 8.36 9.47
N TYR A 62 4.41 8.50 8.58
CA TYR A 62 3.08 7.92 8.72
C TYR A 62 3.14 6.39 8.71
N ILE A 63 3.84 5.79 7.73
CA ILE A 63 4.02 4.34 7.63
C ILE A 63 4.71 3.76 8.87
N LEU A 64 5.77 4.45 9.33
CA LEU A 64 6.60 4.02 10.45
C LEU A 64 6.05 4.43 11.81
N SER A 65 4.95 5.16 11.93
CA SER A 65 4.44 5.58 13.25
C SER A 65 2.95 5.33 13.44
N ILE A 66 2.18 5.30 12.36
CA ILE A 66 0.72 5.35 12.40
C ILE A 66 0.10 4.06 11.86
N LYS A 67 0.33 3.72 10.58
CA LYS A 67 -0.29 2.56 9.92
C LYS A 67 0.69 1.83 9.01
N THR A 68 0.79 0.52 9.13
CA THR A 68 1.69 -0.30 8.30
C THR A 68 0.92 -0.73 7.05
N PRO A 69 1.36 -0.36 5.83
CA PRO A 69 0.61 -0.70 4.62
C PRO A 69 0.79 -2.18 4.26
N LEU A 70 -0.33 -2.90 4.12
CA LEU A 70 -0.37 -4.16 3.37
C LEU A 70 -0.31 -3.85 1.87
N HIS A 71 -1.07 -2.84 1.45
CA HIS A 71 -1.03 -2.26 0.11
C HIS A 71 -0.91 -0.74 0.21
N LEU A 72 -0.18 -0.13 -0.71
CA LEU A 72 0.06 1.32 -0.75
C LEU A 72 -0.11 1.81 -2.19
N TYR A 73 -0.88 2.88 -2.35
CA TYR A 73 -1.25 3.44 -3.64
C TYR A 73 -1.16 4.97 -3.60
N TYR A 74 -1.00 5.58 -4.77
CA TYR A 74 -1.26 7.00 -4.97
C TYR A 74 -2.15 7.17 -6.20
N SER A 75 -2.91 8.27 -6.25
CA SER A 75 -3.81 8.56 -7.37
C SER A 75 -3.04 8.90 -8.64
N SER A 76 -3.49 8.38 -9.78
CA SER A 76 -3.06 8.85 -11.10
C SER A 76 -3.48 10.30 -11.36
N ALA A 77 -4.56 10.74 -10.72
CA ALA A 77 -5.05 12.11 -10.75
C ALA A 77 -4.22 13.03 -9.84
N LEU A 78 -4.11 14.28 -10.29
CA LEU A 78 -3.57 15.41 -9.54
C LEU A 78 -4.72 16.31 -9.08
N TYR A 79 -4.62 16.79 -7.85
CA TYR A 79 -5.63 17.58 -7.16
C TYR A 79 -4.97 18.79 -6.51
N ALA A 80 -5.69 19.92 -6.47
CA ALA A 80 -5.26 21.05 -5.65
C ALA A 80 -5.47 20.78 -4.16
N ASN A 81 -6.48 19.97 -3.81
CA ASN A 81 -6.77 19.55 -2.43
C ASN A 81 -6.94 18.01 -2.32
N PRO A 82 -5.84 17.24 -2.36
CA PRO A 82 -5.89 15.77 -2.43
C PRO A 82 -6.56 15.10 -1.22
N SER A 83 -6.51 15.72 -0.04
CA SER A 83 -7.13 15.21 1.20
C SER A 83 -8.59 15.58 1.38
N ALA A 84 -9.19 16.35 0.46
CA ALA A 84 -10.62 16.65 0.51
C ALA A 84 -11.44 15.36 0.44
N GLN A 85 -12.52 15.29 1.24
CA GLN A 85 -13.40 14.13 1.30
C GLN A 85 -14.35 14.10 0.10
N LEU A 86 -14.86 15.27 -0.31
CA LEU A 86 -15.74 15.41 -1.47
C LEU A 86 -14.94 15.61 -2.75
N MET A 87 -15.37 14.97 -3.84
CA MET A 87 -14.66 15.04 -5.13
C MET A 87 -14.63 16.44 -5.73
N GLU A 88 -15.74 17.18 -5.58
CA GLU A 88 -15.85 18.58 -6.03
C GLU A 88 -14.87 19.50 -5.31
N GLU A 89 -14.55 19.21 -4.04
CA GLU A 89 -13.60 19.98 -3.24
C GLU A 89 -12.15 19.61 -3.55
N LYS A 90 -11.88 18.42 -4.11
CA LYS A 90 -10.51 18.03 -4.47
C LYS A 90 -9.89 18.93 -5.54
N SER A 91 -10.71 19.55 -6.40
CA SER A 91 -10.27 20.40 -7.51
C SER A 91 -9.27 19.67 -8.42
N TRP A 92 -9.78 18.76 -9.25
CA TRP A 92 -8.99 17.96 -10.19
C TRP A 92 -8.24 18.83 -11.21
N GLU A 93 -6.95 18.57 -11.39
CA GLU A 93 -6.06 19.34 -12.27
C GLU A 93 -5.58 18.56 -13.50
N GLY A 94 -5.72 17.23 -13.50
CA GLY A 94 -5.20 16.36 -14.55
C GLY A 94 -5.02 14.92 -14.07
N SER A 95 -4.69 14.01 -14.97
CA SER A 95 -4.33 12.63 -14.60
C SER A 95 -3.39 11.99 -15.60
N GLU A 96 -2.61 11.03 -15.11
CA GLU A 96 -1.84 10.13 -15.96
C GLU A 96 -2.74 9.16 -16.71
N LEU A 97 -2.29 8.75 -17.90
CA LEU A 97 -2.87 7.64 -18.64
C LEU A 97 -2.15 6.35 -18.24
N LEU A 98 -2.85 5.46 -17.55
CA LEU A 98 -2.32 4.20 -17.07
C LEU A 98 -2.92 3.03 -17.84
N PHE A 99 -2.14 1.96 -17.99
CA PHE A 99 -2.57 0.68 -18.52
C PHE A 99 -2.20 -0.40 -17.52
N ASP A 100 -3.14 -1.29 -17.21
CA ASP A 100 -2.91 -2.48 -16.39
C ASP A 100 -3.15 -3.72 -17.25
N ILE A 101 -2.24 -4.68 -17.18
CA ILE A 101 -2.30 -5.92 -17.97
C ILE A 101 -2.52 -7.07 -17.01
N ASP A 102 -3.78 -7.46 -16.89
CA ASP A 102 -4.22 -8.51 -15.98
C ASP A 102 -3.74 -9.90 -16.44
N ALA A 103 -2.83 -10.50 -15.67
CA ALA A 103 -2.24 -11.80 -15.99
C ALA A 103 -3.27 -12.95 -15.98
N ASP A 104 -4.36 -12.84 -15.20
CA ASP A 104 -5.41 -13.86 -15.12
C ASP A 104 -6.29 -13.94 -16.38
N LYS A 105 -6.23 -12.93 -17.26
CA LYS A 105 -6.89 -12.92 -18.57
C LYS A 105 -6.16 -13.76 -19.61
N TYR A 106 -4.92 -14.17 -19.33
CA TYR A 106 -4.13 -15.03 -20.20
C TYR A 106 -4.31 -16.49 -19.78
N SER A 107 -4.93 -17.28 -20.67
CA SER A 107 -5.22 -18.70 -20.47
C SER A 107 -3.99 -19.56 -20.20
N GLU A 108 -2.80 -19.09 -20.55
CA GLU A 108 -1.51 -19.74 -20.40
C GLU A 108 -0.89 -19.52 -19.01
N CYS A 109 -1.40 -18.56 -18.23
CA CYS A 109 -0.95 -18.25 -16.87
C CYS A 109 -1.63 -19.12 -15.80
N VAL A 110 -1.61 -20.45 -15.98
CA VAL A 110 -2.24 -21.43 -15.07
C VAL A 110 -1.30 -22.03 -14.02
N THR A 111 -0.02 -21.66 -14.04
CA THR A 111 0.98 -22.25 -13.14
C THR A 111 0.74 -21.84 -11.70
N LYS A 112 0.06 -22.71 -10.94
CA LYS A 112 -0.08 -22.58 -9.49
C LYS A 112 1.22 -23.03 -8.83
N LEU A 113 2.00 -22.07 -8.31
CA LEU A 113 3.15 -22.35 -7.46
C LEU A 113 2.67 -22.62 -6.04
N TYR A 114 2.79 -23.87 -5.61
CA TYR A 114 2.59 -24.25 -4.22
C TYR A 114 3.94 -24.15 -3.51
N MET A 115 4.10 -23.14 -2.66
CA MET A 115 5.24 -23.09 -1.74
C MET A 115 4.86 -23.84 -0.46
N CYS A 116 5.29 -25.10 -0.36
CA CYS A 116 5.32 -25.79 0.93
C CYS A 116 6.41 -25.14 1.79
N SER A 117 6.02 -24.48 2.87
CA SER A 117 6.95 -24.25 3.96
C SER A 117 7.11 -25.59 4.68
N ASP A 118 8.16 -26.33 4.33
CA ASP A 118 8.46 -27.61 4.98
C ASP A 118 8.65 -27.40 6.49
N GLY A 119 7.59 -27.69 7.23
CA GLY A 119 7.66 -28.06 8.63
C GLY A 119 7.85 -29.57 8.69
N ILE A 120 9.07 -29.96 9.05
CA ILE A 120 9.51 -31.25 9.60
C ILE A 120 8.34 -32.17 9.98
N LEU A 121 8.24 -33.32 9.31
CA LEU A 121 7.60 -34.52 9.85
C LEU A 121 8.70 -35.45 10.35
N LEU A 122 8.52 -35.87 11.61
CA LEU A 122 9.34 -36.73 12.48
C LEU A 122 10.31 -37.71 11.80
#